data_AF-A0A954Y3N8-F1
#
_entry.id   AF-A0A954Y3N8-F1
#
_cell.length_a   1.000
_cell.length_b   1.000
_cell.length_c   1.000
_cell.angle_alpha   90.00
_cell.angle_beta   90.00
_cell.angle_gamma   90.00
#
_symmetry.space_group_name_H-M   'P 1'
#
loop_
_entity.id
_entity.type
_entity.pdbx_description
1 polymer ?
#
loop_
_entity_poly.entity_id
_entity_poly.type
_entity_poly.pdbx_seq_one_letter_code
_entity_poly.pdbx_strand_id
1 'polypeptide(L)'
;MNAIDTLRNTAATSAVVLTKYVEDLSDQDLMARPAPGCNHLAWQLGHLISSECQLLDSVCPGAAPQLPEGFAEKHSKETGADDDPGHFCSKQEYLDLFAKVQAATSAALDGMTEADFDKPSPEAFQSMFPTVGHLFVLITMHPMMHAGQFVPVRRTLGKPVVI
;
A
#
# COMPACT_ATOMS: atom_id res chain seq x y z
N MET A 1 -20.26 -15.23 -0.52
CA MET A 1 -18.99 -14.56 -0.22
C MET A 1 -18.88 -14.51 1.29
N ASN A 2 -17.85 -15.12 1.87
CA ASN A 2 -17.59 -15.05 3.31
C ASN A 2 -16.67 -13.85 3.62
N ALA A 3 -16.26 -13.66 4.88
CA ALA A 3 -15.39 -12.54 5.26
C ALA A 3 -14.04 -12.57 4.53
N ILE A 4 -13.43 -13.75 4.40
CA ILE A 4 -12.15 -13.95 3.70
C ILE A 4 -12.27 -13.55 2.23
N ASP A 5 -13.30 -14.04 1.54
CA ASP A 5 -13.55 -13.70 0.14
C ASP A 5 -13.80 -12.20 -0.06
N THR A 6 -14.47 -11.55 0.90
CA THR A 6 -14.72 -10.11 0.88
C THR A 6 -13.41 -9.33 0.97
N LEU A 7 -12.56 -9.65 1.94
CA LEU A 7 -11.24 -9.03 2.11
C LEU A 7 -10.34 -9.28 0.90
N ARG A 8 -10.33 -10.49 0.35
CA ARG A 8 -9.56 -10.83 -0.86
C ARG A 8 -10.00 -9.99 -2.06
N ASN A 9 -11.31 -9.85 -2.27
CA ASN A 9 -11.84 -9.02 -3.36
C ASN A 9 -11.59 -7.53 -3.16
N THR A 10 -11.63 -7.05 -1.92
CA THR A 10 -11.24 -5.67 -1.58
C THR A 10 -9.78 -5.41 -1.91
N ALA A 11 -8.87 -6.30 -1.50
CA ALA A 11 -7.44 -6.21 -1.81
C ALA A 11 -7.19 -6.17 -3.32
N ALA A 12 -7.81 -7.11 -4.05
CA ALA A 12 -7.69 -7.19 -5.50
C ALA A 12 -8.21 -5.91 -6.20
N THR A 13 -9.33 -5.36 -5.73
CA THR A 13 -9.88 -4.11 -6.27
C THR A 13 -8.93 -2.94 -6.03
N SER A 14 -8.42 -2.79 -4.81
CA SER A 14 -7.43 -1.77 -4.45
C SER A 14 -6.16 -1.87 -5.30
N ALA A 15 -5.66 -3.10 -5.52
CA ALA A 15 -4.49 -3.34 -6.34
C ALA A 15 -4.71 -2.98 -7.82
N VAL A 16 -5.88 -3.30 -8.38
CA VAL A 16 -6.26 -2.90 -9.75
C VAL A 16 -6.30 -1.38 -9.86
N VAL A 17 -6.93 -0.69 -8.91
CA VAL A 17 -7.04 0.78 -8.91
C VAL A 17 -5.67 1.44 -8.86
N LEU A 18 -4.81 1.03 -7.93
CA LEU A 18 -3.45 1.56 -7.82
C LEU A 18 -2.66 1.32 -9.11
N THR A 19 -2.65 0.08 -9.59
CA THR A 19 -1.88 -0.30 -10.80
C THR A 19 -2.36 0.50 -12.00
N LYS A 20 -3.68 0.66 -12.18
CA LYS A 20 -4.24 1.46 -13.27
C LYS A 20 -3.83 2.91 -13.22
N TYR A 21 -3.76 3.52 -12.03
CA TYR A 21 -3.33 4.91 -11.90
C TYR A 21 -1.84 5.15 -12.15
N VAL A 22 -1.00 4.12 -12.16
CA VAL A 22 0.43 4.28 -12.41
C VAL A 22 0.92 3.62 -13.70
N GLU A 23 0.12 2.82 -14.39
CA GLU A 23 0.57 1.99 -15.52
C GLU A 23 1.25 2.77 -16.65
N ASP A 24 0.73 3.94 -16.99
CA ASP A 24 1.21 4.83 -18.07
C ASP A 24 2.13 5.97 -17.57
N LEU A 25 2.54 5.93 -16.31
CA LEU A 25 3.52 6.87 -15.74
C LEU A 25 4.95 6.40 -16.02
N SER A 26 5.86 7.35 -16.24
CA SER A 26 7.31 7.11 -16.25
C SER A 26 7.89 7.17 -14.82
N ASP A 27 9.14 6.76 -14.64
CA ASP A 27 9.84 6.93 -13.35
C ASP A 27 9.92 8.42 -12.95
N GLN A 28 10.13 9.31 -13.93
CA GLN A 28 10.14 10.76 -13.70
C GLN A 28 8.76 11.29 -13.27
N ASP A 29 7.68 10.75 -13.85
CA ASP A 29 6.30 11.12 -13.46
C ASP A 29 6.02 10.79 -11.99
N LEU A 30 6.68 9.77 -11.41
CA LEU A 30 6.50 9.41 -10.00
C LEU A 30 7.03 10.46 -9.01
N MET A 31 7.85 11.41 -9.47
CA MET A 31 8.33 12.53 -8.65
C MET A 31 7.31 13.67 -8.58
N ALA A 32 6.21 13.59 -9.32
CA ALA A 32 5.14 14.58 -9.23
C ALA A 32 4.33 14.46 -7.93
N ARG A 33 3.84 15.60 -7.45
CA ARG A 33 3.05 15.74 -6.22
C ARG A 33 1.62 16.19 -6.56
N PRO A 34 0.59 15.73 -5.82
CA PRO A 34 -0.79 16.14 -6.10
C PRO A 34 -1.06 17.62 -5.81
N ALA A 35 -0.37 18.18 -4.81
CA ALA A 35 -0.45 19.57 -4.40
C ALA A 35 0.81 19.95 -3.59
N PRO A 36 1.08 21.26 -3.38
CA PRO A 36 2.11 21.70 -2.46
C PRO A 36 1.91 21.10 -1.06
N GLY A 37 2.99 20.61 -0.45
CA GLY A 37 2.97 19.98 0.87
C GLY A 37 2.59 18.48 0.88
N CYS A 38 2.23 17.89 -0.26
CA CYS A 38 2.02 16.45 -0.38
C CYS A 38 3.30 15.71 -0.78
N ASN A 39 3.44 14.45 -0.37
CA ASN A 39 4.52 13.57 -0.81
C ASN A 39 4.36 13.21 -2.30
N HIS A 40 5.48 13.02 -3.01
CA HIS A 40 5.45 12.59 -4.41
C HIS A 40 5.04 11.11 -4.52
N LEU A 41 4.64 10.68 -5.72
CA LEU A 41 4.09 9.32 -5.91
C LEU A 41 5.09 8.20 -5.59
N ALA A 42 6.37 8.36 -5.90
CA ALA A 42 7.40 7.38 -5.52
C ALA A 42 7.48 7.19 -3.99
N TRP A 43 7.42 8.28 -3.21
CA TRP A 43 7.34 8.18 -1.75
C TRP A 43 6.06 7.45 -1.33
N GLN A 44 4.90 7.80 -1.92
CA GLN A 44 3.62 7.20 -1.57
C GLN A 44 3.58 5.70 -1.89
N LEU A 45 4.14 5.26 -3.02
CA LEU A 45 4.20 3.84 -3.39
C LEU A 45 5.04 3.03 -2.40
N GLY A 46 6.24 3.50 -2.04
CA GLY A 46 7.03 2.79 -1.04
C GLY A 46 6.48 2.90 0.38
N HIS A 47 5.76 3.99 0.70
CA HIS A 47 5.01 4.09 1.96
C HIS A 47 3.93 3.01 2.05
N LEU A 48 3.12 2.85 1.00
CA LEU A 48 2.09 1.80 0.91
C LEU A 48 2.71 0.41 1.12
N ILE A 49 3.79 0.10 0.41
CA ILE A 49 4.49 -1.19 0.49
C ILE A 49 5.03 -1.45 1.91
N SER A 50 5.78 -0.50 2.47
CA SER A 50 6.42 -0.67 3.77
C SER A 50 5.42 -0.72 4.93
N SER A 51 4.40 0.13 4.90
CA SER A 51 3.34 0.12 5.91
C SER A 51 2.46 -1.13 5.83
N GLU A 52 2.11 -1.61 4.64
CA GLU A 52 1.36 -2.87 4.50
C GLU A 52 2.16 -4.07 5.00
N CYS A 53 3.48 -4.14 4.75
CA CYS A 53 4.34 -5.16 5.38
C CYS A 53 4.26 -5.09 6.91
N GLN A 54 4.42 -3.90 7.50
CA GLN A 54 4.38 -3.73 8.95
C GLN A 54 3.03 -4.12 9.55
N LEU A 55 1.93 -3.72 8.91
CA LEU A 55 0.58 -4.05 9.34
C LEU A 55 0.34 -5.56 9.23
N LEU A 56 0.74 -6.19 8.12
CA LEU A 56 0.59 -7.62 7.93
C LEU A 56 1.37 -8.42 8.96
N ASP A 57 2.64 -8.09 9.21
CA ASP A 57 3.45 -8.77 10.24
C ASP A 57 2.90 -8.55 11.65
N SER A 58 2.20 -7.44 11.91
CA SER A 58 1.59 -7.19 13.22
C SER A 58 0.44 -8.14 13.54
N VAL A 59 -0.28 -8.64 12.52
CA VAL A 59 -1.41 -9.57 12.68
C VAL A 59 -1.06 -11.01 12.31
N CYS A 60 -0.07 -11.21 11.45
CA CYS A 60 0.43 -12.49 10.97
C CYS A 60 1.97 -12.44 10.98
N PRO A 61 2.61 -12.65 12.15
CA PRO A 61 4.06 -12.50 12.28
C PRO A 61 4.85 -13.35 11.29
N GLY A 62 5.70 -12.71 10.48
CA GLY A 62 6.56 -13.35 9.49
C GLY A 62 5.87 -13.62 8.15
N ALA A 63 4.65 -13.11 7.94
CA ALA A 63 3.94 -13.24 6.67
C ALA A 63 4.39 -12.19 5.64
N ALA A 64 4.89 -11.03 6.08
CA ALA A 64 5.30 -9.98 5.16
C ALA A 64 6.55 -10.35 4.36
N PRO A 65 6.65 -9.94 3.08
CA PRO A 65 7.86 -10.12 2.31
C PRO A 65 8.99 -9.26 2.86
N GLN A 66 10.22 -9.77 2.79
CA GLN A 66 11.40 -8.97 3.10
C GLN A 66 11.56 -7.86 2.06
N LEU A 67 11.67 -6.62 2.55
CA LEU A 67 11.94 -5.45 1.72
C LEU A 67 13.45 -5.21 1.58
N PRO A 68 13.90 -4.51 0.52
CA PRO A 68 15.29 -4.08 0.41
C PRO A 68 15.75 -3.32 1.66
N GLU A 69 17.03 -3.44 2.00
CA GLU A 69 17.62 -2.72 3.13
C GLU A 69 17.43 -1.21 2.95
N GLY A 70 17.00 -0.52 4.02
CA GLY A 70 16.74 0.91 4.01
C GLY A 70 15.44 1.33 3.31
N PHE A 71 14.65 0.39 2.77
CA PHE A 71 13.43 0.73 2.02
C PHE A 71 12.39 1.42 2.89
N ALA A 72 12.10 0.90 4.09
CA ALA A 72 11.08 1.48 4.96
C ALA A 72 11.49 2.87 5.48
N GLU A 73 12.76 3.02 5.85
CA GLU A 73 13.35 4.27 6.33
C GLU A 73 13.30 5.35 5.25
N LYS A 74 13.55 4.98 4.00
CA LYS A 74 13.50 5.91 2.86
C LYS A 74 12.08 6.40 2.54
N HIS A 75 11.05 5.65 2.90
CA HIS A 75 9.65 6.02 2.68
C HIS A 75 8.93 6.38 4.00
N SER A 76 9.69 6.83 5.00
CA SER A 76 9.16 7.25 6.28
C SER A 76 8.72 8.72 6.25
N LYS A 77 8.05 9.17 7.31
CA LYS A 77 7.57 10.56 7.40
C LYS A 77 8.74 11.55 7.43
N GLU A 78 9.86 11.14 8.01
CA GLU A 78 11.08 11.91 8.17
C GLU A 78 11.77 12.22 6.84
N THR A 79 11.57 11.37 5.83
CA THR A 79 12.15 11.50 4.48
C THR A 79 11.16 11.99 3.43
N GLY A 80 9.93 12.38 3.81
CA GLY A 80 8.90 12.85 2.85
C GLY A 80 9.26 14.12 2.06
N ALA A 81 10.27 14.85 2.51
CA ALA A 81 10.82 16.03 1.85
C ALA A 81 11.99 15.73 0.90
N ASP A 82 12.41 14.46 0.77
CA ASP A 82 13.41 14.07 -0.23
C ASP A 82 12.84 14.20 -1.64
N ASP A 83 13.59 14.85 -2.52
CA ASP A 83 13.22 15.14 -3.91
C ASP A 83 14.30 14.65 -4.89
N ASP A 84 15.32 13.91 -4.43
CA ASP A 84 16.32 13.31 -5.31
C ASP A 84 15.78 12.01 -5.94
N PRO A 85 15.52 11.98 -7.25
CA PRO A 85 15.00 10.78 -7.90
C PRO A 85 15.96 9.58 -7.78
N GLY A 86 17.26 9.81 -7.63
CA GLY A 86 18.27 8.77 -7.46
C GLY A 86 18.17 8.02 -6.14
N HIS A 87 17.39 8.53 -5.18
CA HIS A 87 17.08 7.81 -3.96
C HIS A 87 15.93 6.81 -4.14
N PHE A 88 15.02 7.00 -5.09
CA PHE A 88 13.80 6.19 -5.20
C PHE A 88 13.94 5.03 -6.20
N CYS A 89 13.03 4.05 -6.09
CA CYS A 89 13.01 2.91 -6.99
C CYS A 89 12.38 3.28 -8.35
N SER A 90 12.62 2.47 -9.37
CA SER A 90 11.86 2.52 -10.60
C SER A 90 10.39 2.14 -10.36
N LYS A 91 9.49 2.57 -11.25
CA LYS A 91 8.07 2.17 -11.22
C LYS A 91 7.91 0.66 -11.18
N GLN A 92 8.70 -0.07 -11.97
CA GLN A 92 8.59 -1.52 -12.06
C GLN A 92 8.97 -2.19 -10.73
N GLU A 93 10.04 -1.73 -10.07
CA GLU A 93 10.43 -2.26 -8.76
C GLU A 93 9.36 -2.02 -7.70
N TYR A 94 8.69 -0.86 -7.69
CA TYR A 94 7.56 -0.62 -6.80
C TYR A 94 6.39 -1.57 -7.09
N LEU A 95 6.04 -1.77 -8.37
CA LEU A 95 4.96 -2.69 -8.74
C LEU A 95 5.27 -4.15 -8.39
N ASP A 96 6.53 -4.58 -8.57
CA ASP A 96 6.97 -5.93 -8.23
C ASP A 96 6.94 -6.16 -6.71
N LEU A 97 7.39 -5.17 -5.92
CA LEU A 97 7.30 -5.23 -4.46
C LEU A 97 5.84 -5.22 -3.99
N PHE A 98 5.01 -4.35 -4.54
CA PHE A 98 3.59 -4.29 -4.22
C PHE A 98 2.89 -5.62 -4.54
N ALA A 99 3.18 -6.23 -5.69
CA ALA A 99 2.65 -7.55 -6.04
C ALA A 99 3.05 -8.63 -5.03
N LYS A 100 4.29 -8.60 -4.50
CA LYS A 100 4.72 -9.51 -3.43
C LYS A 100 3.93 -9.30 -2.14
N VAL A 101 3.66 -8.06 -1.75
CA VAL A 101 2.86 -7.73 -0.56
C VAL A 101 1.41 -8.20 -0.72
N GLN A 102 0.82 -8.02 -1.90
CA GLN A 102 -0.54 -8.48 -2.19
C GLN A 102 -0.62 -10.02 -2.17
N ALA A 103 0.38 -10.72 -2.73
CA ALA A 103 0.46 -12.17 -2.66
C ALA A 103 0.60 -12.68 -1.21
N ALA A 104 1.43 -12.02 -0.39
CA ALA A 104 1.60 -12.33 1.02
C ALA A 104 0.30 -12.10 1.82
N THR A 105 -0.41 -11.00 1.55
CA THR A 105 -1.71 -10.73 2.18
C THR A 105 -2.73 -11.80 1.83
N SER A 106 -2.79 -12.23 0.56
CA SER A 106 -3.67 -13.31 0.14
C SER A 106 -3.31 -14.63 0.83
N ALA A 107 -2.03 -14.98 0.91
CA ALA A 107 -1.58 -16.20 1.58
C ALA A 107 -1.88 -16.19 3.09
N ALA A 108 -1.76 -15.03 3.75
CA ALA A 108 -2.15 -14.87 5.15
C ALA A 108 -3.66 -15.10 5.33
N LEU A 109 -4.49 -14.52 4.46
CA LEU A 109 -5.95 -14.74 4.46
C LEU A 109 -6.33 -16.22 4.25
N ASP A 110 -5.59 -16.95 3.42
CA ASP A 110 -5.81 -18.39 3.19
C ASP A 110 -5.53 -19.25 4.43
N GLY A 111 -4.66 -18.77 5.33
CA GLY A 111 -4.32 -19.43 6.59
C GLY A 111 -5.26 -19.11 7.75
N MET A 112 -6.24 -18.22 7.56
CA MET A 112 -7.14 -17.74 8.61
C MET A 112 -8.51 -18.40 8.58
N THR A 113 -9.17 -18.38 9.73
CA THR A 113 -10.59 -18.69 9.90
C THR A 113 -11.38 -17.41 10.17
N GLU A 114 -12.71 -17.43 9.95
CA GLU A 114 -13.54 -16.24 10.23
C GLU A 114 -13.48 -15.82 11.71
N ALA A 115 -13.36 -16.78 12.63
CA ALA A 115 -13.22 -16.50 14.06
C ALA A 115 -11.89 -15.80 14.42
N ASP A 116 -10.86 -15.92 13.58
CA ASP A 116 -9.60 -15.21 13.80
C ASP A 116 -9.75 -13.69 13.65
N PHE A 117 -10.72 -13.24 12.84
CA PHE A 117 -10.98 -11.81 12.62
C PHE A 117 -11.59 -11.10 13.82
N ASP A 118 -12.19 -11.85 14.76
CA ASP A 118 -12.76 -11.30 16.00
C ASP A 118 -11.72 -11.19 17.13
N LYS A 119 -10.51 -11.75 16.95
CA LYS A 119 -9.43 -11.61 17.93
C LYS A 119 -9.03 -10.14 18.09
N PRO A 120 -8.59 -9.71 19.29
CA PRO A 120 -8.03 -8.39 19.49
C PRO A 120 -6.87 -8.12 18.53
N SER A 121 -6.78 -6.91 17.99
CA SER A 121 -5.61 -6.47 17.25
C SER A 121 -4.45 -6.14 18.21
N PRO A 122 -3.22 -5.92 17.70
CA PRO A 122 -2.10 -5.47 18.52
C PRO A 122 -2.40 -4.17 19.27
N GLU A 123 -1.90 -4.05 20.50
CA GLU A 123 -2.21 -2.95 21.42
C GLU A 123 -2.02 -1.56 20.81
N ALA A 124 -0.98 -1.39 19.98
CA ALA A 124 -0.67 -0.13 19.29
C ALA A 124 -1.79 0.37 18.36
N PHE A 125 -2.62 -0.53 17.84
CA PHE A 125 -3.70 -0.21 16.90
C PHE A 125 -5.10 -0.38 17.51
N GLN A 126 -5.20 -1.06 18.65
CA GLN A 126 -6.46 -1.56 19.19
C GLN A 126 -7.50 -0.48 19.52
N SER A 127 -7.08 0.75 19.84
CA SER A 127 -8.00 1.86 20.09
C SER A 127 -8.76 2.33 18.84
N MET A 128 -8.17 2.16 17.65
CA MET A 128 -8.73 2.60 16.37
C MET A 128 -9.23 1.42 15.53
N PHE A 129 -8.56 0.27 15.62
CA PHE A 129 -8.86 -0.97 14.89
C PHE A 129 -8.98 -2.12 15.89
N PRO A 130 -10.13 -2.32 16.55
CA PRO A 130 -10.21 -3.18 17.73
C PRO A 130 -9.90 -4.66 17.52
N THR A 131 -10.10 -5.18 16.31
CA THR A 131 -9.91 -6.60 15.99
C THR A 131 -8.97 -6.81 14.80
N VAL A 132 -8.47 -8.04 14.64
CA VAL A 132 -7.65 -8.44 13.49
C VAL A 132 -8.38 -8.17 12.17
N GLY A 133 -9.70 -8.41 12.11
CA GLY A 133 -10.52 -8.09 10.94
C GLY A 133 -10.50 -6.60 10.57
N HIS A 134 -10.51 -5.70 11.56
CA HIS A 134 -10.39 -4.26 11.30
C HIS A 134 -9.03 -3.90 10.68
N LEU A 135 -7.95 -4.57 11.10
CA LEU A 135 -6.63 -4.37 10.49
C LEU A 135 -6.54 -4.94 9.07
N PHE A 136 -7.18 -6.07 8.77
CA PHE A 136 -7.27 -6.54 7.39
C PHE A 136 -8.09 -5.59 6.50
N VAL A 137 -9.16 -4.97 7.02
CA VAL A 137 -9.85 -3.90 6.28
C VAL A 137 -8.90 -2.74 5.99
N LEU A 138 -8.11 -2.30 6.97
CA LEU A 138 -7.09 -1.27 6.76
C LEU A 138 -6.07 -1.67 5.70
N ILE A 139 -5.45 -2.86 5.83
CA ILE A 139 -4.44 -3.39 4.89
C ILE A 139 -5.02 -3.40 3.47
N THR A 140 -6.22 -3.94 3.30
CA THR A 140 -6.82 -4.12 1.97
C THR A 140 -7.36 -2.82 1.36
N MET A 141 -7.67 -1.79 2.16
CA MET A 141 -8.14 -0.48 1.69
C MET A 141 -7.06 0.60 1.63
N HIS A 142 -5.86 0.36 2.17
CA HIS A 142 -4.82 1.39 2.26
C HIS A 142 -4.46 2.00 0.88
N PRO A 143 -4.29 1.21 -0.22
CA PRO A 143 -4.06 1.78 -1.55
C PRO A 143 -5.21 2.67 -2.02
N MET A 144 -6.46 2.31 -1.72
CA MET A 144 -7.64 3.11 -2.06
C MET A 144 -7.69 4.44 -1.31
N MET A 145 -7.16 4.52 -0.09
CA MET A 145 -7.04 5.78 0.63
C MET A 145 -6.07 6.75 -0.06
N HIS A 146 -5.05 6.22 -0.74
CA HIS A 146 -4.09 7.00 -1.53
C HIS A 146 -4.56 7.33 -2.95
N ALA A 147 -5.57 6.63 -3.48
CA ALA A 147 -6.12 6.86 -4.83
C ALA A 147 -6.45 8.35 -5.11
N GLY A 148 -7.01 9.05 -4.10
CA GLY A 148 -7.32 10.48 -4.21
C GLY A 148 -6.12 11.39 -4.43
N GLN A 149 -4.91 10.94 -4.07
CA GLN A 149 -3.65 11.65 -4.32
C GLN A 149 -3.06 11.34 -5.70
N PHE A 150 -3.44 10.23 -6.34
CA PHE A 150 -2.91 9.88 -7.66
C PHE A 150 -3.64 10.60 -8.79
N VAL A 151 -4.96 10.79 -8.65
CA VAL A 151 -5.78 11.43 -9.68
C VAL A 151 -5.31 12.86 -10.01
N PRO A 152 -5.05 13.77 -9.05
CA PRO A 152 -4.55 15.12 -9.35
C PRO A 152 -3.21 15.10 -10.10
N VAL A 153 -2.30 14.19 -9.75
CA VAL A 153 -1.02 14.04 -10.45
C VAL A 153 -1.25 13.66 -11.91
N ARG A 154 -2.11 12.67 -12.18
CA ARG A 154 -2.47 12.27 -13.55
C ARG A 154 -3.04 13.45 -14.35
N ARG A 155 -3.87 14.30 -13.74
CA ARG A 155 -4.44 15.50 -14.38
C ARG A 155 -3.38 16.52 -14.74
N THR A 156 -2.48 16.82 -13.81
CA THR A 156 -1.38 17.78 -14.04
C THR A 156 -0.43 17.31 -15.13
N LEU A 157 -0.19 15.99 -15.22
CA LEU A 157 0.65 15.38 -16.25
C LEU A 157 -0.07 15.16 -17.60
N GLY A 158 -1.34 15.54 -17.73
CA GLY A 158 -2.11 15.35 -18.98
C GLY A 158 -2.41 13.91 -19.34
N LYS A 159 -2.40 12.97 -18.38
CA LYS A 159 -2.67 11.55 -18.59
C LYS A 159 -4.19 11.29 -18.79
N PRO A 160 -4.57 10.22 -19.54
CA PRO A 160 -5.97 9.87 -19.74
C PRO A 160 -6.69 9.45 -18.45
N VAL A 161 -8.02 9.51 -18.50
CA VAL A 161 -8.89 8.89 -17.49
C VAL A 161 -8.84 7.38 -17.66
N VAL A 162 -8.62 6.64 -16.58
CA VAL A 162 -8.43 5.19 -16.63
C VAL A 162 -9.47 4.40 -15.83
N ILE A 163 -10.08 5.01 -14.80
CA ILE A 163 -11.20 4.50 -13.98
C ILE A 163 -11.98 5.67 -13.36
#